data_AF-A0A7C3JGT0-F1
#
_entry.id   AF-A0A7C3JGT0-F1
#
_cell.length_a   1.000
_cell.length_b   1.000
_cell.length_c   1.000
_cell.angle_alpha   90.00
_cell.angle_beta   90.00
_cell.angle_gamma   90.00
#
_symmetry.space_group_name_H-M   'P 1'
#
loop_
_entity.id
_entity.type
_entity.pdbx_description
1 polymer ?
#
loop_
_entity_poly.entity_id
_entity_poly.type
_entity_poly.pdbx_seq_one_letter_code
_entity_poly.pdbx_strand_id
1 'polypeptide(L)'
;MENLPQVSQRLVRGLQWVWVGCAFLLVGGIIAWIIHLIIASWRLDDVIQASVGISIVAIPIFLVFMGVILYVFWGVALHGRKRED
;
A
#
# COMPACT_ATOMS: atom_id res chain seq x y z
N MET A 1 30.17 -5.05 -17.89
CA MET A 1 29.41 -5.42 -16.68
C MET A 1 29.89 -4.47 -15.59
N GLU A 2 29.16 -3.38 -15.40
CA GLU A 2 29.55 -2.32 -14.48
C GLU A 2 29.41 -2.84 -13.04
N ASN A 3 30.51 -2.82 -12.28
CA ASN A 3 30.54 -3.22 -10.88
C ASN A 3 29.72 -2.21 -10.06
N LEU A 4 28.40 -2.36 -10.00
CA LEU A 4 27.60 -1.64 -9.03
C LEU A 4 28.07 -2.09 -7.64
N PRO A 5 28.59 -1.18 -6.79
CA PRO A 5 29.15 -1.57 -5.51
C PRO A 5 28.07 -2.30 -4.70
N GLN A 6 28.40 -3.42 -4.05
CA GLN A 6 27.45 -4.21 -3.24
C GLN A 6 26.62 -3.37 -2.26
N VAL A 7 27.14 -2.21 -1.86
CA VAL A 7 26.47 -1.18 -1.06
C VAL A 7 25.19 -0.65 -1.73
N SER A 8 25.22 -0.41 -3.05
CA SER A 8 24.08 0.06 -3.84
C SER A 8 22.93 -0.96 -3.85
N GLN A 9 23.24 -2.25 -4.06
CA GLN A 9 22.25 -3.34 -4.03
C GLN A 9 21.53 -3.43 -2.67
N ARG A 10 22.26 -3.32 -1.57
CA ARG A 10 21.69 -3.32 -0.21
C ARG A 10 20.84 -2.07 0.07
N LEU A 11 21.28 -0.91 -0.40
CA LEU A 11 20.53 0.34 -0.31
C LEU A 11 19.22 0.30 -1.10
N VAL A 12 19.25 -0.19 -2.34
CA VAL A 12 18.05 -0.35 -3.18
C VAL A 12 17.06 -1.27 -2.49
N ARG A 13 17.51 -2.41 -1.98
CA ARG A 13 16.65 -3.37 -1.29
C ARG A 13 16.10 -2.83 0.03
N GLY A 14 16.89 -2.07 0.78
CA GLY A 14 16.44 -1.36 1.99
C GLY A 14 15.36 -0.33 1.67
N LEU A 15 15.60 0.52 0.66
CA LEU A 15 14.65 1.52 0.19
C LEU A 15 13.36 0.87 -0.33
N GLN A 16 13.49 -0.29 -0.99
CA GLN A 16 12.36 -1.06 -1.49
C GLN A 16 11.44 -1.53 -0.34
N TRP A 17 12.01 -2.05 0.75
CA TRP A 17 11.22 -2.40 1.95
C TRP A 17 10.61 -1.19 2.66
N VAL A 18 11.33 -0.05 2.71
CA VAL A 18 10.79 1.20 3.25
C VAL A 18 9.55 1.63 2.45
N TRP A 19 9.61 1.57 1.12
CA TRP A 19 8.46 1.89 0.27
C TRP A 19 7.26 0.97 0.50
N VAL A 20 7.47 -0.35 0.66
CA VAL A 20 6.39 -1.28 1.00
C VAL A 20 5.76 -0.92 2.35
N GLY A 21 6.60 -0.63 3.36
CA GLY A 21 6.12 -0.19 4.68
C GLY A 21 5.29 1.09 4.61
N CYS A 22 5.77 2.11 3.90
CA CYS A 22 5.05 3.37 3.69
C CYS A 22 3.71 3.14 2.96
N ALA A 23 3.68 2.30 1.93
CA ALA A 23 2.45 1.98 1.23
C ALA A 23 1.43 1.29 2.15
N PHE A 24 1.89 0.35 2.98
CA PHE A 24 1.03 -0.34 3.94
C PHE A 24 0.46 0.62 5.00
N LEU A 25 1.30 1.50 5.55
CA LEU A 25 0.86 2.53 6.50
C LEU A 25 -0.13 3.51 5.88
N LEU A 26 0.09 3.94 4.64
CA LEU A 26 -0.82 4.84 3.93
C LEU A 26 -2.17 4.18 3.70
N VAL A 27 -2.19 2.96 3.17
CA VAL A 27 -3.44 2.21 2.92
C VAL A 27 -4.17 1.93 4.23
N GLY A 28 -3.47 1.40 5.23
CA GLY A 28 -4.05 1.13 6.55
C GLY A 28 -4.57 2.41 7.23
N GLY A 29 -3.82 3.51 7.12
CA GLY A 29 -4.21 4.82 7.63
C GLY A 29 -5.47 5.37 6.95
N ILE A 30 -5.60 5.21 5.63
CA ILE A 30 -6.82 5.61 4.91
C ILE A 30 -8.01 4.75 5.33
N ILE A 31 -7.84 3.44 5.49
CA ILE A 31 -8.91 2.55 5.98
C ILE A 31 -9.35 2.99 7.39
N ALA A 32 -8.40 3.22 8.30
CA ALA A 32 -8.70 3.69 9.65
C ALA A 32 -9.40 5.05 9.64
N TRP A 33 -8.99 5.96 8.74
CA TRP A 33 -9.62 7.26 8.59
C TRP A 33 -11.04 7.18 8.04
N ILE A 34 -11.29 6.29 7.07
CA ILE A 34 -12.64 6.02 6.56
C ILE A 34 -13.54 5.49 7.69
N ILE A 35 -13.05 4.53 8.51
CA ILE A 35 -13.79 4.03 9.66
C ILE A 35 -14.11 5.16 10.65
N HIS A 36 -13.15 6.05 10.92
CA HIS A 36 -13.37 7.21 11.78
C HIS A 36 -14.46 8.15 11.23
N LEU A 37 -14.48 8.37 9.92
CA LEU A 37 -15.52 9.18 9.26
C LEU A 37 -16.90 8.52 9.32
N ILE A 38 -16.99 7.19 9.19
CA ILE A 38 -18.26 6.46 9.35
C ILE A 38 -18.80 6.63 10.77
N ILE A 39 -17.95 6.46 11.79
CA ILE A 39 -18.34 6.62 13.19
C ILE A 39 -18.79 8.07 13.46
N ALA A 40 -18.05 9.05 12.91
CA ALA A 40 -18.40 10.46 13.04
C ALA A 40 -19.75 10.78 12.36
N SER A 41 -20.02 10.24 11.17
CA SER A 41 -21.28 10.49 10.47
C SER A 41 -22.48 9.85 11.19
N TRP A 42 -22.29 8.67 11.79
CA TRP A 42 -23.32 8.05 12.64
C TRP A 42 -23.65 8.89 13.87
N ARG A 43 -22.67 9.63 14.40
CA ARG A 43 -22.86 10.49 15.58
C ARG A 43 -23.53 11.83 15.25
N LEU A 44 -23.49 12.27 13.98
CA LEU A 44 -24.00 13.56 13.53
C LEU A 44 -25.38 13.47 12.84
N ASP A 45 -26.00 12.28 12.77
CA ASP A 45 -27.28 12.04 12.05
C ASP A 45 -27.25 12.52 10.58
N ASP A 46 -26.06 12.60 9.99
CA ASP A 46 -25.88 13.00 8.60
C ASP A 46 -26.32 11.86 7.69
N VAL A 47 -26.95 12.19 6.54
CA VAL A 47 -27.56 11.21 5.63
C VAL A 47 -26.61 10.07 5.30
N ILE A 48 -26.84 8.93 5.95
CA ILE A 48 -26.00 7.71 5.96
C ILE A 48 -25.58 7.27 4.54
N GLN A 49 -26.36 7.62 3.51
CA GLN A 49 -26.07 7.29 2.12
C GLN A 49 -24.74 7.84 1.57
N ALA A 50 -24.34 9.08 1.90
CA ALA A 50 -23.18 9.69 1.24
C ALA A 50 -21.85 9.10 1.74
N SER A 51 -21.69 9.01 3.07
CA SER A 51 -20.49 8.48 3.72
C SER A 51 -20.31 6.97 3.46
N VAL A 52 -21.42 6.20 3.49
CA VAL A 52 -21.39 4.76 3.22
C VAL A 52 -21.08 4.49 1.75
N GLY A 53 -21.67 5.27 0.82
CA GLY A 53 -21.41 5.15 -0.61
C GLY A 53 -19.94 5.38 -0.96
N ILE A 54 -19.31 6.42 -0.39
CA ILE A 54 -17.89 6.71 -0.59
C ILE A 54 -17.01 5.57 -0.07
N SER A 55 -17.33 5.04 1.11
CA SER A 55 -16.56 3.97 1.76
C SER A 55 -16.61 2.65 0.99
N ILE A 56 -17.78 2.30 0.44
CA ILE A 56 -17.98 1.10 -0.41
C ILE A 56 -17.10 1.13 -1.67
N VAL A 57 -16.83 2.31 -2.23
CA VAL A 57 -16.02 2.45 -3.44
C VAL A 57 -14.55 2.62 -3.09
N ALA A 58 -14.24 3.41 -2.07
CA ALA A 58 -12.87 3.72 -1.67
C ALA A 58 -12.13 2.48 -1.14
N ILE A 59 -12.75 1.69 -0.25
CA ILE A 59 -12.10 0.52 0.37
C ILE A 59 -11.61 -0.48 -0.69
N PRO A 60 -12.44 -0.93 -1.67
CA PRO A 60 -11.97 -1.80 -2.74
C PRO A 60 -10.85 -1.21 -3.58
N ILE A 61 -10.89 0.09 -3.90
CA ILE A 61 -9.84 0.76 -4.69
C ILE A 61 -8.50 0.69 -3.95
N PHE A 62 -8.49 0.98 -2.65
CA PHE A 62 -7.27 0.91 -1.85
C PHE A 62 -6.75 -0.52 -1.69
N LEU A 63 -7.64 -1.51 -1.57
CA LEU A 63 -7.25 -2.92 -1.56
C LEU A 63 -6.62 -3.36 -2.89
N VAL A 64 -7.20 -2.92 -4.03
CA VAL A 64 -6.62 -3.19 -5.37
C VAL A 64 -5.24 -2.56 -5.48
N PHE A 65 -5.07 -1.31 -5.07
CA PHE A 65 -3.75 -0.66 -5.08
C PHE A 65 -2.75 -1.39 -4.20
N MET A 66 -3.15 -1.82 -3.01
CA MET A 66 -2.29 -2.62 -2.14
C MET A 66 -1.88 -3.94 -2.81
N GLY A 67 -2.81 -4.63 -3.47
CA GLY A 67 -2.54 -5.83 -4.25
C GLY A 67 -1.55 -5.60 -5.39
N VAL A 68 -1.72 -4.51 -6.15
CA VAL A 68 -0.80 -4.15 -7.25
C VAL A 68 0.60 -3.88 -6.72
N ILE A 69 0.73 -3.13 -5.63
CA ILE A 69 2.03 -2.86 -5.00
C ILE A 69 2.66 -4.17 -4.54
N LEU A 70 1.94 -5.01 -3.80
CA LEU A 70 2.46 -6.30 -3.36
C LEU A 70 2.89 -7.18 -4.55
N TYR A 71 2.10 -7.25 -5.61
CA TYR A 71 2.40 -8.03 -6.81
C TYR A 71 3.67 -7.54 -7.51
N VAL A 72 3.79 -6.24 -7.74
CA VAL A 72 4.97 -5.64 -8.40
C VAL A 72 6.22 -5.90 -7.56
N PHE A 73 6.15 -5.66 -6.25
CA PHE A 73 7.29 -5.84 -5.36
C PHE A 73 7.67 -7.32 -5.19
N TRP A 74 6.69 -8.22 -5.12
CA TRP A 74 6.92 -9.66 -5.13
C TRP A 74 7.60 -10.11 -6.43
N GLY A 75 7.13 -9.59 -7.57
CA GLY A 75 7.72 -9.83 -8.88
C GLY A 75 9.19 -9.42 -8.95
N VAL A 76 9.52 -8.22 -8.44
CA VAL A 76 10.91 -7.74 -8.38
C VAL A 76 11.75 -8.57 -7.40
N ALA A 77 11.22 -8.91 -6.22
CA ALA A 77 11.93 -9.70 -5.22
C ALA A 77 12.23 -11.14 -5.69
N LEU A 78 11.32 -11.78 -6.43
CA LEU A 78 11.56 -13.12 -6.99
C LEU A 78 12.49 -13.09 -8.21
N HIS A 79 12.29 -12.15 -9.15
CA HIS A 79 13.12 -12.07 -10.36
C HIS A 79 14.54 -11.58 -10.08
N GLY A 80 14.75 -10.85 -8.99
CA GLY A 80 16.09 -10.51 -8.51
C GLY A 80 16.93 -11.73 -8.11
N ARG A 81 16.31 -12.78 -7.53
CA ARG A 81 17.02 -14.03 -7.15
C ARG A 81 17.37 -14.90 -8.35
N LYS A 82 16.48 -15.01 -9.33
CA LYS A 82 16.62 -15.95 -10.46
C LYS A 82 17.71 -15.59 -11.48
N ARG A 83 18.37 -14.42 -11.33
CA ARG A 83 19.52 -14.01 -12.14
C ARG A 83 20.87 -14.30 -11.46
N GLU A 84 20.86 -14.75 -10.20
CA GLU A 84 22.07 -15.11 -9.45
C GLU A 84 22.32 -16.64 -9.41
N ASP A 85 21.38 -17.43 -9.95
CA ASP A 85 21.49 -18.89 -10.14
C ASP A 85 21.90 -19.22 -11.60
#